data_AF-A0A936NBF6-F1
#
_entry.id   AF-A0A936NBF6-F1
#
_cell.length_a   1.000
_cell.length_b   1.000
_cell.length_c   1.000
_cell.angle_alpha   90.00
_cell.angle_beta   90.00
_cell.angle_gamma   90.00
#
_symmetry.space_group_name_H-M   'P 1'
#
loop_
_entity.id
_entity.type
_entity.pdbx_description
1 polymer ?
#
loop_
_entity_poly.entity_id
_entity_poly.type
_entity_poly.pdbx_seq_one_letter_code
_entity_poly.pdbx_strand_id
1 'polypeptide(L)'
;MSAPPLRYQRVHGMVFRALHGRAWVGASGRDTVGIEGSALFVWLVLDEAASADELTERIGELWPELGEIRVAEVQAAVDSLVDAQLIEAVEQAVAPAGLT
;
A
#
# COMPACT_ATOMS: atom_id res chain seq x y z
N MET A 1 -22.64 10.90 8.64
CA MET A 1 -21.84 9.67 8.58
C MET A 1 -20.73 9.93 7.58
N SER A 2 -19.46 9.79 7.96
CA SER A 2 -18.35 9.85 6.97
C SER A 2 -18.40 8.60 6.08
N ALA A 3 -17.97 8.76 4.83
CA ALA A 3 -17.75 7.63 3.94
C ALA A 3 -16.71 6.66 4.56
N PRO A 4 -16.83 5.34 4.31
CA PRO A 4 -15.79 4.41 4.72
C PRO A 4 -14.44 4.79 4.08
N PRO A 5 -13.31 4.54 4.77
CA PRO A 5 -11.99 4.86 4.22
C PRO A 5 -11.71 4.02 2.97
N LEU A 6 -11.08 4.65 1.98
CA LEU A 6 -10.63 3.96 0.78
C LEU A 6 -9.56 2.92 1.16
N ARG A 7 -9.63 1.74 0.54
CA ARG A 7 -8.69 0.64 0.79
C ARG A 7 -7.91 0.35 -0.48
N TYR A 8 -6.69 -0.14 -0.32
CA TYR A 8 -5.76 -0.42 -1.40
C TYR A 8 -5.24 -1.85 -1.27
N GLN A 9 -4.92 -2.50 -2.39
CA GLN A 9 -4.27 -3.80 -2.41
C GLN A 9 -3.17 -3.83 -3.48
N ARG A 10 -2.18 -4.73 -3.35
CA ARG A 10 -1.19 -4.93 -4.40
C ARG A 10 -1.84 -5.52 -5.65
N VAL A 11 -1.44 -5.02 -6.82
CA VAL A 11 -1.83 -5.63 -8.10
C VAL A 11 -1.26 -7.05 -8.18
N HIS A 12 -2.09 -7.98 -8.64
CA HIS A 12 -1.71 -9.39 -8.70
C HIS A 12 -0.58 -9.65 -9.71
N GLY A 13 0.28 -10.64 -9.41
CA GLY A 13 1.37 -11.04 -10.30
C GLY A 13 2.59 -10.12 -10.31
N MET A 14 2.65 -9.14 -9.42
CA MET A 14 3.84 -8.30 -9.21
C MET A 14 4.95 -9.08 -8.49
N VAL A 15 6.17 -8.95 -9.01
CA VAL A 15 7.39 -9.53 -8.46
C VAL A 15 8.18 -8.44 -7.75
N PHE A 16 8.52 -8.71 -6.49
CA PHE A 16 9.39 -7.84 -5.70
C PHE A 16 10.83 -8.39 -5.64
N ARG A 17 11.81 -7.49 -5.80
CA ARG A 17 13.24 -7.78 -5.64
C ARG A 17 13.94 -6.63 -4.91
N ALA A 18 14.65 -6.96 -3.83
CA ALA A 18 15.59 -6.05 -3.19
C ALA A 18 17.03 -6.48 -3.52
N LEU A 19 17.80 -5.60 -4.15
CA LEU A 19 19.18 -5.84 -4.59
C LEU A 19 20.04 -4.60 -4.35
N HIS A 20 21.18 -4.77 -3.68
CA HIS A 20 22.15 -3.69 -3.40
C HIS A 20 21.52 -2.43 -2.77
N GLY A 21 20.59 -2.61 -1.83
CA GLY A 21 19.90 -1.51 -1.16
C GLY A 21 18.85 -0.80 -2.00
N ARG A 22 18.46 -1.34 -3.17
CA ARG A 22 17.37 -0.83 -3.99
C ARG A 22 16.26 -1.85 -4.08
N ALA A 23 15.02 -1.38 -4.06
CA ALA A 23 13.84 -2.21 -4.23
C ALA A 23 13.19 -1.97 -5.59
N TRP A 24 12.83 -3.06 -6.25
CA TRP A 24 12.24 -3.06 -7.58
C TRP A 24 10.96 -3.91 -7.57
N VAL A 25 9.94 -3.38 -8.24
CA VAL A 25 8.66 -4.07 -8.48
C VAL A 25 8.40 -4.12 -9.97
N GLY A 26 7.99 -5.27 -10.48
CA GLY A 26 7.58 -5.40 -11.88
C GLY A 26 6.86 -6.70 -12.15
N ALA A 27 6.29 -6.82 -13.35
CA ALA A 27 5.67 -8.04 -13.84
C ALA A 27 6.18 -8.33 -15.26
N SER A 28 6.04 -9.57 -15.72
CA SER A 28 6.43 -9.94 -17.08
C SER A 28 5.68 -9.08 -18.10
N GLY A 29 6.41 -8.46 -19.03
CA GLY A 29 5.83 -7.59 -20.07
C GLY A 29 5.45 -6.18 -19.57
N ARG A 30 5.86 -5.78 -18.37
CA ARG A 30 5.74 -4.41 -17.85
C ARG A 30 7.11 -3.83 -17.50
N ASP A 31 7.18 -2.51 -17.47
CA ASP A 31 8.37 -1.82 -16.97
C ASP A 31 8.59 -2.14 -15.48
N THR A 32 9.86 -2.18 -15.09
CA THR A 32 10.25 -2.36 -13.69
C THR A 32 10.35 -1.00 -13.02
N VAL A 33 9.65 -0.83 -11.90
CA VAL A 33 9.59 0.40 -11.12
C VAL A 33 10.50 0.28 -9.90
N GLY A 34 11.37 1.26 -9.69
CA GLY A 34 12.13 1.38 -8.45
C GLY A 34 11.25 2.02 -7.37
N ILE A 35 11.25 1.45 -6.17
CA ILE A 35 10.54 2.00 -5.02
C ILE A 35 11.52 2.27 -3.88
N GLU A 36 11.32 3.38 -3.18
CA GLU A 36 12.17 3.84 -2.08
C GLU A 36 11.37 4.65 -1.05
N GLY A 37 12.01 4.97 0.08
CA GLY A 37 11.41 5.74 1.16
C GLY A 37 10.09 5.15 1.67
N SER A 38 9.10 5.99 1.93
CA SER A 38 7.78 5.59 2.45
C SER A 38 7.05 4.57 1.56
N ALA A 39 7.25 4.63 0.23
CA ALA A 39 6.64 3.69 -0.70
C ALA A 39 7.16 2.26 -0.51
N LEU A 40 8.43 2.10 -0.10
CA LEU A 40 8.97 0.80 0.25
C LEU A 40 8.28 0.23 1.50
N PHE A 41 8.10 1.03 2.54
CA PHE A 41 7.43 0.57 3.77
C PHE A 41 5.98 0.19 3.49
N VAL A 42 5.23 1.03 2.77
CA VAL A 42 3.87 0.72 2.33
C VAL A 42 3.85 -0.58 1.54
N TRP A 43 4.76 -0.75 0.57
CA TRP A 43 4.86 -1.98 -0.17
C TRP A 43 5.03 -3.16 0.76
N LEU A 44 5.99 -3.13 1.70
CA LEU A 44 6.32 -4.25 2.59
C LEU A 44 5.16 -4.67 3.49
N VAL A 45 4.35 -3.74 3.99
CA VAL A 45 3.26 -4.03 4.94
C VAL A 45 1.89 -4.27 4.29
N LEU A 46 1.77 -4.02 2.98
CA LEU A 46 0.52 -4.21 2.24
C LEU A 46 0.41 -5.65 1.73
N ASP A 47 0.18 -6.58 2.64
CA ASP A 47 -0.09 -7.99 2.35
C ASP A 47 -1.56 -8.27 1.99
N GLU A 48 -2.47 -7.59 2.68
CA GLU A 48 -3.92 -7.59 2.47
C GLU A 48 -4.44 -6.18 2.20
N ALA A 49 -5.69 -6.07 1.74
CA ALA A 49 -6.27 -4.76 1.43
C ALA A 49 -6.34 -3.88 2.69
N ALA A 50 -5.80 -2.66 2.66
CA ALA A 50 -5.69 -1.78 3.82
C ALA A 50 -5.91 -0.29 3.47
N SER A 51 -6.33 0.51 4.45
CA SER A 51 -6.37 1.99 4.35
C SER A 51 -5.01 2.61 4.71
N ALA A 52 -4.82 3.90 4.39
CA ALA A 52 -3.60 4.62 4.78
C ALA A 52 -3.40 4.70 6.29
N ASP A 53 -4.49 4.84 7.08
CA ASP A 53 -4.42 4.81 8.55
C ASP A 53 -3.91 3.46 9.05
N GLU A 54 -4.50 2.35 8.58
CA GLU A 54 -4.08 1.00 8.97
C GLU A 54 -2.62 0.72 8.58
N LEU A 55 -2.20 1.19 7.41
CA LEU A 55 -0.80 1.08 6.97
C LEU A 55 0.14 1.90 7.85
N THR A 56 -0.27 3.10 8.27
CA THR A 56 0.51 3.96 9.16
C THR A 56 0.74 3.28 10.51
N GLU A 57 -0.32 2.71 11.09
CA GLU A 57 -0.25 1.95 12.35
C GLU A 57 0.71 0.76 12.21
N ARG A 58 0.54 -0.07 11.17
CA ARG A 58 1.40 -1.24 10.93
C ARG A 58 2.87 -0.87 10.74
N ILE A 59 3.17 0.21 10.01
CA ILE A 59 4.56 0.66 9.82
C ILE A 59 5.15 1.09 11.16
N GLY A 60 4.40 1.87 11.96
CA GLY A 60 4.85 2.31 13.28
C GLY A 60 5.06 1.16 14.27
N GLU A 61 4.25 0.11 14.19
CA GLU A 61 4.39 -1.10 15.02
C GLU A 61 5.61 -1.94 14.62
N LEU A 62 5.87 -2.10 13.33
CA LEU A 62 6.98 -2.92 12.83
C LEU A 62 8.33 -2.22 12.92
N TRP A 63 8.38 -0.89 12.78
CA TRP A 63 9.61 -0.10 12.81
C TRP A 63 9.47 1.14 13.70
N PRO A 64 9.38 0.95 15.04
CA PRO A 64 9.25 2.06 15.98
C PRO A 64 10.45 3.04 15.95
N GLU A 65 11.61 2.61 15.46
CA GLU A 65 12.80 3.44 15.30
C GLU A 65 12.64 4.56 14.25
N LEU A 66 11.64 4.47 13.37
CA LEU A 66 11.33 5.53 12.40
C LEU A 66 10.76 6.79 13.08
N GLY A 67 10.29 6.68 14.33
CA GLY A 67 9.70 7.78 15.07
C GLY A 67 8.27 8.08 14.63
N GLU A 68 7.88 9.36 14.68
CA GLU A 68 6.53 9.78 14.29
C GLU A 68 6.33 9.64 12.78
N ILE A 69 5.30 8.87 12.38
CA ILE A 69 4.90 8.66 10.99
C ILE A 69 3.52 9.27 10.80
N ARG A 70 3.38 10.16 9.81
CA ARG A 70 2.12 10.86 9.55
C ARG A 70 1.31 10.14 8.48
N VAL A 71 0.02 9.97 8.72
CA VAL A 71 -0.92 9.36 7.74
C VAL A 71 -0.83 10.05 6.36
N ALA A 72 -0.64 11.37 6.32
CA ALA A 72 -0.49 12.11 5.07
C ALA A 72 0.76 11.69 4.25
N GLU A 73 1.85 11.31 4.91
CA GLU A 73 3.07 10.82 4.23
C GLU A 73 2.85 9.42 3.69
N VAL A 74 2.16 8.56 4.45
CA VAL A 74 1.76 7.22 4.01
C VAL A 74 0.79 7.30 2.84
N GLN A 75 -0.18 8.21 2.89
CA GLN A 75 -1.13 8.44 1.78
C GLN A 75 -0.41 8.92 0.51
N ALA A 76 0.54 9.85 0.60
CA ALA A 76 1.32 10.27 -0.57
C ALA A 76 2.14 9.13 -1.19
N ALA A 77 2.64 8.21 -0.36
CA ALA A 77 3.33 7.01 -0.82
C ALA A 77 2.37 6.01 -1.49
N VAL A 78 1.17 5.83 -0.94
CA VAL A 78 0.08 5.06 -1.55
C VAL A 78 -0.28 5.63 -2.92
N ASP A 79 -0.48 6.95 -3.02
CA ASP A 79 -0.82 7.62 -4.28
C ASP A 79 0.28 7.39 -5.34
N SER A 80 1.55 7.49 -4.94
CA SER A 80 2.69 7.22 -5.84
C SER A 80 2.70 5.77 -6.35
N LEU A 81 2.33 4.81 -5.51
CA LEU A 81 2.23 3.39 -5.90
C LEU A 81 1.01 3.11 -6.79
N VAL A 82 -0.10 3.84 -6.60
CA VAL A 82 -1.28 3.79 -7.47
C VAL A 82 -0.95 4.36 -8.85
N ASP A 83 -0.29 5.52 -8.90
CA ASP A 83 0.16 6.15 -10.15
C ASP A 83 1.13 5.24 -10.92
N ALA A 84 2.00 4.51 -10.20
CA ALA A 84 2.89 3.50 -10.76
C ALA A 84 2.18 2.17 -11.10
N GLN A 85 0.87 2.05 -10.87
CA GLN A 85 0.06 0.86 -11.12
C GLN A 85 0.56 -0.40 -10.40
N LEU A 86 1.18 -0.22 -9.23
CA LEU A 86 1.69 -1.31 -8.40
C LEU A 86 0.67 -1.76 -7.35
N ILE A 87 -0.19 -0.85 -6.92
CA ILE A 87 -1.33 -1.10 -6.04
C ILE A 87 -2.58 -0.47 -6.66
N GLU A 88 -3.76 -0.91 -6.24
CA GLU A 88 -5.04 -0.44 -6.74
C GLU A 88 -6.03 -0.21 -5.59
N ALA A 89 -6.93 0.75 -5.77
CA ALA A 89 -8.02 0.97 -4.84
C ALA A 89 -9.07 -0.13 -4.99
N VAL A 90 -9.60 -0.63 -3.88
CA VAL A 90 -10.69 -1.60 -3.85
C VAL A 90 -11.93 -0.98 -3.22
N GLU A 91 -13.06 -1.09 -3.92
CA GLU A 91 -14.36 -0.76 -3.34
C GLU A 91 -14.68 -1.79 -2.25
N GLN A 92 -15.06 -1.32 -1.07
CA GLN A 92 -15.70 -2.21 -0.10
C GLN A 92 -17.02 -2.68 -0.71
N ALA A 93 -17.16 -3.99 -0.89
CA ALA A 93 -18.48 -4.57 -1.06
C ALA A 93 -19.29 -4.23 0.18
N VAL A 94 -20.23 -3.28 0.05
CA VAL A 94 -21.26 -3.08 1.06
C VAL A 94 -22.04 -4.39 1.07
N ALA A 95 -21.80 -5.25 2.06
CA ALA A 95 -22.63 -6.41 2.27
C ALA A 95 -24.08 -5.92 2.31
N PRO A 96 -24.99 -6.42 1.46
CA PRO A 96 -26.37 -5.97 1.51
C PRO A 96 -26.87 -6.22 2.93
N ALA A 97 -27.24 -5.14 3.61
CA ALA A 97 -27.84 -5.23 4.93
C ALA A 97 -28.98 -6.25 4.84
N GLY A 98 -28.93 -7.23 5.75
CA GLY A 98 -29.64 -8.49 5.65
C GLY A 98 -31.07 -8.38 5.14
N LEU A 99 -31.39 -9.19 4.14
CA LEU A 99 -32.70 -9.80 4.02
C LEU A 99 -32.74 -10.95 5.05
N THR A 100 -33.18 -10.62 6.25
CA THR A 100 -33.75 -11.57 7.22
C THR A 100 -35.12 -11.10 7.62
#